data_AF-A0A818PL98-F1
#
_entry.id   AF-A0A818PL98-F1
#
_cell.length_a   1.000
_cell.length_b   1.000
_cell.length_c   1.000
_cell.angle_alpha   90.00
_cell.angle_beta   90.00
_cell.angle_gamma   90.00
#
_symmetry.space_group_name_H-M   'P 1'
#
loop_
_entity.id
_entity.type
_entity.pdbx_description
1 polymer ?
#
loop_
_entity_poly.entity_id
_entity_poly.type
_entity_poly.pdbx_seq_one_letter_code
_entity_poly.pdbx_strand_id
1 'polypeptide(L)'
;MSSSIYDIFHYTPPIINQCSSISLNNNQSYLNSSLNTLQQTFLPCQLHNITDNYTNSVQLVDSNYLMRAPTHFDCYILLFFARWCYFSVRFAPYFNALPRSFPGLDFVAYDVSKSLRYMTYFGTNAVPSVFILRKNKLLARLNSTNDIQILISLIESTLHLNQTNNLTIKDEDRLGPVTTIYEPSFDYALLFSWLFIGLFIYYYAEKYNLLTIIRQRFSHEN
;
A
#
# COMPACT_ATOMS: atom_id res chain seq x y z
N MET A 1 0.73 -35.10 -26.60
CA MET A 1 0.25 -34.79 -25.22
C MET A 1 1.08 -33.62 -24.71
N SER A 2 0.67 -32.40 -25.06
CA SER A 2 1.39 -31.17 -24.73
C SER A 2 0.44 -30.22 -24.01
N SER A 3 0.51 -30.19 -22.69
CA SER A 3 -0.22 -29.23 -21.86
C SER A 3 0.65 -28.00 -21.69
N SER A 4 0.11 -26.86 -22.12
CA SER A 4 0.76 -25.56 -22.13
C SER A 4 0.70 -24.88 -20.76
N ILE A 5 1.73 -24.13 -20.38
CA ILE A 5 1.91 -23.46 -19.08
C ILE A 5 0.93 -22.27 -18.87
N TYR A 6 0.12 -21.94 -19.89
CA TYR A 6 -0.76 -20.75 -19.87
C TYR A 6 -2.07 -20.91 -19.07
N ASP A 7 -2.42 -22.10 -18.56
CA ASP A 7 -3.71 -22.32 -17.89
C ASP A 7 -3.77 -21.90 -16.39
N ILE A 8 -2.70 -21.33 -15.83
CA ILE A 8 -2.62 -20.98 -14.40
C ILE A 8 -3.18 -19.56 -14.09
N PHE A 9 -3.43 -18.71 -15.11
CA PHE A 9 -3.79 -17.30 -14.90
C PHE A 9 -5.22 -16.89 -15.31
N HIS A 10 -6.15 -17.82 -15.48
CA HIS A 10 -7.57 -17.48 -15.66
C HIS A 10 -8.34 -17.47 -14.33
N TYR A 11 -8.14 -16.43 -13.52
CA TYR A 11 -9.15 -16.03 -12.54
C TYR A 11 -10.16 -15.13 -13.23
N THR A 12 -11.32 -15.66 -13.58
CA THR A 12 -12.46 -14.88 -14.04
C THR A 12 -13.15 -14.25 -12.83
N PRO A 13 -13.19 -12.91 -12.71
CA PRO A 13 -13.93 -12.27 -11.63
C PRO A 13 -15.44 -12.50 -11.82
N PRO A 14 -16.23 -12.59 -10.73
CA PRO A 14 -17.68 -12.66 -10.83
C PRO A 14 -18.22 -11.38 -11.48
N ILE A 15 -19.19 -11.56 -12.37
CA ILE A 15 -19.90 -10.50 -13.08
C ILE A 15 -20.62 -9.63 -12.04
N ILE A 16 -20.17 -8.38 -11.89
CA ILE A 16 -20.87 -7.36 -11.12
C ILE A 16 -22.02 -6.87 -12.00
N ASN A 17 -23.27 -7.15 -11.59
CA ASN A 17 -24.44 -6.60 -12.24
C ASN A 17 -24.38 -5.06 -12.21
N GLN A 18 -24.54 -4.45 -13.38
CA GLN A 18 -24.64 -3.01 -13.57
C GLN A 18 -25.66 -2.39 -12.60
N CYS A 19 -25.25 -1.36 -11.86
CA CYS A 19 -26.22 -0.45 -11.23
C CYS A 19 -26.96 0.30 -12.34
N SER A 20 -28.27 0.07 -12.44
CA SER A 20 -29.16 0.83 -13.30
C SER A 20 -29.33 2.25 -12.77
N SER A 21 -29.19 3.24 -13.64
CA SER A 21 -29.53 4.63 -13.37
C SER A 21 -31.05 4.76 -13.26
N ILE A 22 -31.56 4.97 -12.05
CA ILE A 22 -32.97 5.35 -11.83
C ILE A 22 -33.08 6.85 -12.04
N SER A 23 -33.89 7.27 -13.01
CA SER A 23 -34.33 8.65 -13.19
C SER A 23 -35.28 9.05 -12.05
N LEU A 24 -34.99 10.18 -11.41
CA LEU A 24 -35.83 10.77 -10.38
C LEU A 24 -37.12 11.32 -10.99
N ASN A 25 -38.27 10.69 -10.67
CA ASN A 25 -39.57 11.32 -10.76
C ASN A 25 -40.21 11.38 -9.37
N ASN A 26 -40.64 12.59 -9.03
CA ASN A 26 -41.24 12.95 -7.75
C ASN A 26 -42.50 12.14 -7.46
N ASN A 27 -42.56 11.50 -6.29
CA ASN A 27 -43.72 11.50 -5.39
C ASN A 27 -43.36 10.77 -4.07
N GLN A 28 -43.23 11.56 -3.00
CA GLN A 28 -43.02 11.09 -1.63
C GLN A 28 -44.30 10.48 -1.06
N SER A 29 -44.27 9.22 -0.63
CA SER A 29 -45.18 8.69 0.41
C SER A 29 -44.89 7.26 0.90
N TYR A 30 -43.83 6.59 0.42
CA TYR A 30 -43.48 5.21 0.87
C TYR A 30 -42.01 5.03 1.28
N LEU A 31 -41.32 6.11 1.70
CA LEU A 31 -39.87 6.12 1.92
C LEU A 31 -39.45 6.34 3.39
N ASN A 32 -40.30 5.94 4.35
CA ASN A 32 -40.00 6.16 5.78
C ASN A 32 -39.70 4.87 6.57
N SER A 33 -39.79 3.68 5.96
CA SER A 33 -39.51 2.39 6.63
C SER A 33 -38.32 1.63 6.06
N SER A 34 -37.81 2.02 4.88
CA SER A 34 -36.64 1.40 4.22
C SER A 34 -35.38 2.28 4.20
N LEU A 35 -35.44 3.50 4.75
CA LEU A 35 -34.27 4.39 4.87
C LEU A 35 -33.40 4.11 6.12
N ASN A 36 -33.69 3.04 6.87
CA ASN A 36 -32.95 2.69 8.10
C ASN A 36 -31.96 1.53 7.94
N THR A 37 -31.81 0.95 6.73
CA THR A 37 -30.92 -0.20 6.50
C THR A 37 -29.83 0.03 5.44
N LEU A 38 -29.80 1.18 4.77
CA LEU A 38 -28.70 1.59 3.88
C LEU A 38 -28.01 2.90 4.29
N GLN A 39 -28.42 3.51 5.40
CA GLN A 39 -27.54 4.42 6.12
C GLN A 39 -26.61 3.52 6.92
N GLN A 40 -25.41 3.30 6.38
CA GLN A 40 -24.31 2.79 7.16
C GLN A 40 -24.20 3.74 8.36
N THR A 41 -24.78 3.35 9.50
CA THR A 41 -24.82 4.19 10.69
C THR A 41 -23.39 4.54 10.98
N PHE A 42 -23.03 5.80 10.75
CA PHE A 42 -21.70 6.30 10.99
C PHE A 42 -21.51 6.27 12.51
N LEU A 43 -21.03 5.15 13.01
CA LEU A 43 -20.67 5.05 14.42
C LEU A 43 -19.45 5.97 14.61
N PRO A 44 -19.36 6.78 15.67
CA PRO A 44 -18.15 7.55 15.94
C PRO A 44 -16.99 6.61 16.31
N CYS A 45 -15.76 6.99 15.97
CA CYS A 45 -14.55 6.31 16.45
C CYS A 45 -14.33 6.62 17.92
N GLN A 46 -13.95 5.62 18.71
CA GLN A 46 -13.43 5.84 20.05
C GLN A 46 -11.94 6.17 19.98
N LEU A 47 -11.61 7.45 20.16
CA LEU A 47 -10.23 7.90 20.30
C LEU A 47 -9.67 7.53 21.68
N HIS A 48 -8.38 7.27 21.74
CA HIS A 48 -7.68 7.08 23.01
C HIS A 48 -7.60 8.40 23.78
N ASN A 49 -7.89 8.34 25.08
CA ASN A 49 -7.59 9.45 25.98
C ASN A 49 -6.07 9.56 26.10
N ILE A 50 -5.54 10.76 25.85
CA ILE A 50 -4.11 11.09 25.95
C ILE A 50 -3.73 11.03 27.44
N THR A 51 -3.50 9.83 27.95
CA THR A 51 -2.92 9.57 29.26
C THR A 51 -1.46 9.18 29.07
N ASP A 52 -0.65 9.20 30.14
CA ASP A 52 0.82 9.05 30.09
C ASP A 52 1.35 7.75 29.45
N ASN A 53 0.48 6.81 29.08
CA ASN A 53 0.83 5.54 28.42
C ASN A 53 0.47 5.49 26.92
N TYR A 54 -0.06 6.56 26.32
CA TYR A 54 -0.36 6.62 24.90
C TYR A 54 0.81 7.20 24.09
N THR A 55 1.34 6.43 23.14
CA THR A 55 2.40 6.89 22.25
C THR A 55 1.81 7.64 21.06
N ASN A 56 2.02 8.96 20.98
CA ASN A 56 1.67 9.79 19.83
C ASN A 56 2.67 9.59 18.66
N SER A 57 2.91 8.35 18.24
CA SER A 57 3.87 8.01 17.18
C SER A 57 3.38 6.81 16.37
N VAL A 58 3.89 6.68 15.14
CA VAL A 58 3.57 5.54 14.26
C VAL A 58 4.12 4.24 14.85
N GLN A 59 3.28 3.21 14.92
CA GLN A 59 3.67 1.88 15.39
C GLN A 59 4.02 0.97 14.19
N LEU A 60 5.25 0.47 14.16
CA LEU A 60 5.64 -0.57 13.20
C LEU A 60 5.10 -1.93 13.67
N VAL A 61 4.34 -2.60 12.81
CA VAL A 61 3.70 -3.87 13.15
C VAL A 61 4.16 -4.99 12.26
N ASP A 62 4.18 -6.20 12.82
CA ASP A 62 4.37 -7.42 12.04
C ASP A 62 3.04 -7.98 11.54
N SER A 63 3.10 -9.09 10.82
CA SER A 63 1.91 -9.75 10.25
C SER A 63 0.96 -10.28 11.32
N ASN A 64 1.49 -10.77 12.44
CA ASN A 64 0.68 -11.40 13.48
C ASN A 64 -0.08 -10.34 14.29
N TYR A 65 0.58 -9.23 14.57
CA TYR A 65 0.01 -8.07 15.24
C TYR A 65 -1.02 -7.39 14.34
N LEU A 66 -0.75 -7.24 13.04
CA LEU A 66 -1.71 -6.67 12.10
C LEU A 66 -3.03 -7.47 12.03
N MET A 67 -2.98 -8.80 12.09
CA MET A 67 -4.20 -9.64 12.18
C MET A 67 -5.02 -9.40 13.44
N ARG A 68 -4.36 -9.00 14.53
CA ARG A 68 -4.98 -8.70 15.82
C ARG A 68 -5.25 -7.20 15.99
N ALA A 69 -4.91 -6.35 15.02
CA ALA A 69 -5.20 -4.92 15.07
C ALA A 69 -6.67 -4.61 15.43
N PRO A 70 -7.69 -5.34 14.92
CA PRO A 70 -9.09 -5.09 15.29
C PRO A 70 -9.44 -5.34 16.77
N THR A 71 -8.62 -6.11 17.49
CA THR A 71 -8.80 -6.34 18.94
C THR A 71 -8.07 -5.30 19.78
N HIS A 72 -7.09 -4.61 19.20
CA HIS A 72 -6.27 -3.61 19.90
C HIS A 72 -6.70 -2.17 19.61
N PHE A 73 -7.24 -1.90 18.43
CA PHE A 73 -7.58 -0.56 17.96
C PHE A 73 -9.04 -0.51 17.50
N ASP A 74 -9.77 0.52 17.91
CA ASP A 74 -11.11 0.78 17.36
C ASP A 74 -11.01 1.36 15.96
N CYS A 75 -10.38 2.54 15.83
CA CYS A 75 -10.08 3.19 14.56
C CYS A 75 -8.58 3.44 14.43
N TYR A 76 -8.02 3.05 13.28
CA TYR A 76 -6.60 3.21 13.02
C TYR A 76 -6.34 3.49 11.54
N ILE A 77 -5.21 4.12 11.29
CA ILE A 77 -4.71 4.39 9.94
C ILE A 77 -3.57 3.41 9.67
N LEU A 78 -3.72 2.62 8.61
CA LEU A 78 -2.75 1.63 8.19
C LEU A 78 -1.99 2.12 6.96
N LEU A 79 -0.67 2.16 7.07
CA LEU A 79 0.25 2.38 5.96
C LEU A 79 0.93 1.06 5.57
N PHE A 80 0.79 0.65 4.31
CA PHE A 80 1.69 -0.31 3.68
C PHE A 80 2.85 0.41 3.02
N PHE A 81 4.08 0.07 3.43
CA PHE A 81 5.30 0.68 2.91
C PHE A 81 6.37 -0.39 2.66
N ALA A 82 7.40 -0.02 1.89
CA ALA A 82 8.60 -0.82 1.69
C ALA A 82 9.86 0.03 1.79
N ARG A 83 10.94 -0.51 2.38
CA ARG A 83 12.24 0.20 2.51
C ARG A 83 12.98 0.37 1.18
N TRP A 84 12.77 -0.56 0.25
CA TRP A 84 13.35 -0.57 -1.10
C TRP A 84 12.57 0.29 -2.10
N CYS A 85 11.48 0.95 -1.69
CA CYS A 85 10.67 1.78 -2.57
C CYS A 85 10.92 3.27 -2.32
N TYR A 86 11.43 3.97 -3.33
CA TYR A 86 11.69 5.41 -3.28
C TYR A 86 10.46 6.24 -2.87
N PHE A 87 9.27 5.92 -3.41
CA PHE A 87 8.05 6.65 -3.08
C PHE A 87 7.63 6.47 -1.62
N SER A 88 7.83 5.27 -1.05
CA SER A 88 7.52 5.00 0.35
C SER A 88 8.44 5.79 1.28
N VAL A 89 9.74 5.79 0.97
CA VAL A 89 10.76 6.54 1.72
C VAL A 89 10.51 8.05 1.68
N ARG A 90 10.10 8.58 0.51
CA ARG A 90 9.72 9.99 0.36
C ARG A 90 8.45 10.34 1.13
N PHE A 91 7.51 9.41 1.26
CA PHE A 91 6.24 9.61 1.96
C PHE A 91 6.37 9.47 3.50
N ALA A 92 7.36 8.72 3.97
CA ALA A 92 7.60 8.45 5.39
C ALA A 92 7.55 9.67 6.34
N PRO A 93 8.22 10.82 6.07
CA PRO A 93 8.20 11.95 7.00
C PRO A 93 6.79 12.59 7.11
N TYR A 94 6.00 12.53 6.04
CA TYR A 94 4.62 13.03 6.06
C TYR A 94 3.74 12.14 6.95
N PHE A 95 3.91 10.83 6.85
CA PHE A 95 3.16 9.87 7.67
C PHE A 95 3.56 9.92 9.14
N ASN A 96 4.87 10.06 9.43
CA ASN A 96 5.39 10.17 10.79
C ASN A 96 4.88 11.42 11.53
N ALA A 97 4.54 12.49 10.81
CA ALA A 97 4.00 13.73 11.38
C ALA A 97 2.50 13.65 11.77
N LEU A 98 1.74 12.71 11.19
CA LEU A 98 0.27 12.63 11.38
C LEU A 98 -0.19 12.40 12.83
N PRO A 99 0.45 11.50 13.63
CA PRO A 99 0.08 11.29 15.03
C PRO A 99 0.07 12.58 15.87
N ARG A 100 0.88 13.58 15.50
CA ARG A 100 0.92 14.88 16.18
C ARG A 100 -0.28 15.77 15.87
N SER A 101 -0.85 15.67 14.67
CA SER A 101 -2.03 16.45 14.28
C SER A 101 -3.35 15.79 14.69
N PHE A 102 -3.34 14.47 14.90
CA PHE A 102 -4.49 13.67 15.34
C PHE A 102 -4.14 12.85 16.60
N PRO A 103 -4.00 13.50 17.76
CA PRO A 103 -3.69 12.80 19.00
C PRO A 103 -4.83 11.86 19.41
N GLY A 104 -4.49 10.70 19.98
CA GLY A 104 -5.46 9.66 20.34
C GLY A 104 -5.95 8.78 19.18
N LEU A 105 -5.53 9.04 17.94
CA LEU A 105 -5.77 8.18 16.77
C LEU A 105 -4.57 7.28 16.52
N ASP A 106 -4.82 5.97 16.34
CA ASP A 106 -3.75 4.99 16.17
C ASP A 106 -3.21 4.99 14.72
N PHE A 107 -1.88 5.15 14.60
CA PHE A 107 -1.18 5.08 13.31
C PHE A 107 -0.29 3.86 13.27
N VAL A 108 -0.53 3.00 12.28
CA VAL A 108 0.10 1.70 12.14
C VAL A 108 0.78 1.61 10.78
N ALA A 109 2.01 1.11 10.75
CA ALA A 109 2.77 0.92 9.51
C ALA A 109 3.27 -0.53 9.40
N TYR A 110 3.04 -1.15 8.25
CA TYR A 110 3.43 -2.52 7.96
C TYR A 110 4.40 -2.55 6.77
N ASP A 111 5.55 -3.19 6.98
CA ASP A 111 6.58 -3.37 5.97
C ASP A 111 6.28 -4.59 5.10
N VAL A 112 5.92 -4.33 3.84
CA VAL A 112 5.53 -5.38 2.89
C VAL A 112 6.71 -6.23 2.41
N SER A 113 7.96 -5.82 2.70
CA SER A 113 9.16 -6.58 2.36
C SER A 113 9.20 -7.95 3.05
N LYS A 114 8.48 -8.12 4.17
CA LYS A 114 8.40 -9.39 4.90
C LYS A 114 7.36 -10.34 4.31
N SER A 115 6.19 -9.82 3.92
CA SER A 115 5.13 -10.61 3.31
C SER A 115 4.10 -9.70 2.63
N LEU A 116 3.82 -9.98 1.35
CA LEU A 116 2.83 -9.26 0.54
C LEU A 116 1.38 -9.71 0.81
N ARG A 117 1.18 -10.77 1.60
CA ARG A 117 -0.15 -11.39 1.81
C ARG A 117 -1.21 -10.38 2.27
N TYR A 118 -0.84 -9.48 3.18
CA TYR A 118 -1.75 -8.45 3.70
C TYR A 118 -2.05 -7.39 2.67
N MET A 119 -1.04 -6.95 1.92
CA MET A 119 -1.18 -5.99 0.84
C MET A 119 -2.22 -6.50 -0.19
N THR A 120 -2.11 -7.77 -0.59
CA THR A 120 -3.08 -8.44 -1.48
C THR A 120 -4.46 -8.60 -0.83
N TYR A 121 -4.53 -8.94 0.46
CA TYR A 121 -5.81 -9.05 1.19
C TYR A 121 -6.62 -7.75 1.16
N PHE A 122 -5.95 -6.60 1.32
CA PHE A 122 -6.57 -5.28 1.20
C PHE A 122 -6.77 -4.81 -0.26
N GLY A 123 -6.48 -5.66 -1.25
CA GLY A 123 -6.69 -5.36 -2.66
C GLY A 123 -5.78 -4.23 -3.18
N THR A 124 -4.56 -4.11 -2.64
CA THR A 124 -3.55 -3.20 -3.18
C THR A 124 -2.32 -3.96 -3.62
N ASN A 125 -1.67 -3.44 -4.67
CA ASN A 125 -0.45 -4.00 -5.25
C ASN A 125 0.68 -2.96 -5.31
N ALA A 126 0.50 -1.82 -4.66
CA ALA A 126 1.42 -0.70 -4.72
C ALA A 126 1.68 -0.10 -3.34
N VAL A 127 2.90 0.39 -3.14
CA VAL A 127 3.33 1.13 -1.95
C VAL A 127 3.84 2.52 -2.34
N PRO A 128 3.64 3.56 -1.51
CA PRO A 128 2.89 3.54 -0.26
C PRO A 128 1.37 3.46 -0.49
N SER A 129 0.64 2.74 0.36
CA SER A 129 -0.83 2.73 0.37
C SER A 129 -1.36 2.99 1.77
N VAL A 130 -2.27 3.96 1.93
CA VAL A 130 -2.86 4.35 3.22
C VAL A 130 -4.34 3.96 3.26
N PHE A 131 -4.75 3.34 4.36
CA PHE A 131 -6.12 2.90 4.63
C PHE A 131 -6.61 3.44 5.96
N ILE A 132 -7.87 3.83 6.01
CA ILE A 132 -8.58 4.20 7.24
C ILE A 132 -9.50 3.03 7.59
N LEU A 133 -9.26 2.44 8.76
CA LEU A 133 -9.90 1.20 9.18
C LEU A 133 -10.61 1.39 10.52
N ARG A 134 -11.73 0.67 10.69
CA ARG A 134 -12.39 0.50 11.99
C ARG A 134 -12.69 -0.96 12.25
N LYS A 135 -12.16 -1.55 13.32
CA LYS A 135 -12.38 -2.97 13.67
C LYS A 135 -12.29 -3.91 12.43
N ASN A 136 -11.28 -3.71 11.59
CA ASN A 136 -11.05 -4.41 10.30
C ASN A 136 -11.93 -4.01 9.11
N LYS A 137 -12.90 -3.12 9.26
CA LYS A 137 -13.71 -2.61 8.16
C LYS A 137 -13.01 -1.43 7.50
N LEU A 138 -12.81 -1.54 6.18
CA LEU A 138 -12.29 -0.44 5.38
C LEU A 138 -13.33 0.69 5.30
N LEU A 139 -12.95 1.87 5.79
CA LEU A 139 -13.76 3.09 5.70
C LEU A 139 -13.38 3.90 4.48
N ALA A 140 -12.08 4.11 4.28
CA ALA A 140 -11.56 4.87 3.15
C ALA A 140 -10.14 4.41 2.78
N ARG A 141 -9.79 4.64 1.52
CA ARG A 141 -8.45 4.42 0.97
C ARG A 141 -7.96 5.73 0.38
N LEU A 142 -6.68 6.05 0.59
CA LEU A 142 -6.06 7.19 -0.06
C LEU A 142 -5.90 6.90 -1.56
N ASN A 143 -6.49 7.75 -2.40
CA ASN A 143 -6.43 7.64 -3.85
C ASN A 143 -5.11 8.22 -4.37
N SER A 144 -4.01 7.50 -4.17
CA SER A 144 -2.71 7.62 -4.86
C SER A 144 -2.01 9.01 -4.89
N THR A 145 -2.56 10.04 -4.25
CA THR A 145 -1.92 11.35 -4.23
C THR A 145 -0.91 11.44 -3.09
N ASN A 146 0.31 11.87 -3.40
CA ASN A 146 1.36 12.12 -2.41
C ASN A 146 1.15 13.42 -1.62
N ASP A 147 -0.03 14.02 -1.71
CA ASP A 147 -0.36 15.28 -1.04
C ASP A 147 -0.90 15.00 0.37
N ILE A 148 -0.17 15.52 1.36
CA ILE A 148 -0.53 15.40 2.76
C ILE A 148 -1.85 16.11 3.08
N GLN A 149 -2.20 17.19 2.37
CA GLN A 149 -3.45 17.92 2.60
C GLN A 149 -4.68 17.10 2.19
N ILE A 150 -4.54 16.31 1.12
CA ILE A 150 -5.59 15.38 0.70
C ILE A 150 -5.75 14.25 1.72
N LEU A 151 -4.65 13.76 2.28
CA LEU A 151 -4.72 12.76 3.35
C LEU A 151 -5.40 13.32 4.60
N ILE A 152 -5.07 14.55 5.00
CA ILE A 152 -5.67 15.23 6.15
C ILE A 152 -7.17 15.36 5.96
N SER A 153 -7.60 15.99 4.86
CA SER A 153 -9.02 16.15 4.54
C SER A 153 -9.76 14.82 4.41
N LEU A 154 -9.10 13.77 3.92
CA LEU A 154 -9.67 12.41 3.91
C LEU A 154 -9.90 11.88 5.33
N ILE A 155 -8.95 12.09 6.24
CA ILE A 155 -9.09 11.67 7.65
C ILE A 155 -10.22 12.46 8.31
N GLU A 156 -10.24 13.77 8.13
CA GLU A 156 -11.26 14.65 8.72
C GLU A 156 -12.66 14.30 8.23
N SER A 157 -12.84 14.12 6.92
CA SER A 157 -14.13 13.75 6.32
C SER A 157 -14.56 12.32 6.66
N THR A 158 -13.62 11.37 6.74
CA THR A 158 -13.94 9.97 7.01
C THR A 158 -14.22 9.74 8.49
N LEU A 159 -13.44 10.34 9.39
CA LEU A 159 -13.54 10.11 10.83
C LEU A 159 -14.37 11.18 11.55
N HIS A 160 -14.75 12.27 10.86
CA HIS A 160 -15.43 13.43 11.43
C HIS A 160 -14.63 14.05 12.58
N LEU A 161 -13.31 14.12 12.40
CA LEU A 161 -12.34 14.71 13.33
C LEU A 161 -11.79 15.99 12.71
N ASN A 162 -11.32 16.90 13.56
CA ASN A 162 -10.59 18.09 13.13
C ASN A 162 -9.14 17.97 13.59
N GLN A 163 -8.21 18.47 12.79
CA GLN A 163 -6.83 18.61 13.23
C GLN A 163 -6.72 19.47 14.49
N THR A 164 -5.90 19.03 15.44
CA THR A 164 -5.60 19.84 16.62
C THR A 164 -4.63 20.98 16.28
N ASN A 165 -3.68 20.72 15.38
CA ASN A 165 -2.65 21.68 14.95
C ASN A 165 -2.37 21.54 13.45
N ASN A 166 -2.07 22.66 12.78
CA ASN A 166 -1.59 22.66 11.40
C ASN A 166 -0.33 21.80 11.28
N LEU A 167 -0.36 20.85 10.34
CA LEU A 167 0.72 19.90 10.14
C LEU A 167 1.90 20.56 9.42
N THR A 168 3.00 20.77 10.16
CA THR A 168 4.29 21.20 9.64
C THR A 168 5.30 20.10 9.85
N ILE A 169 6.06 19.71 8.82
CA ILE A 169 7.05 18.63 8.93
C ILE A 169 8.25 19.15 9.71
N LYS A 170 8.63 18.42 10.77
CA LYS A 170 9.81 18.72 11.59
C LYS A 170 10.93 17.71 11.33
N ASP A 171 12.13 18.01 11.81
CA ASP A 171 13.28 17.10 11.67
C ASP A 171 13.08 15.79 12.44
N GLU A 172 12.34 15.81 13.56
CA GLU A 172 11.95 14.61 14.31
C GLU A 172 11.14 13.62 13.46
N ASP A 173 10.28 14.13 12.56
CA ASP A 173 9.45 13.31 11.68
C ASP A 173 10.30 12.58 10.61
N ARG A 174 11.51 13.08 10.31
CA ARG A 174 12.45 12.47 9.36
C ARG A 174 13.22 11.29 9.97
N LEU A 175 13.32 11.25 11.29
CA LEU A 175 13.94 10.16 12.05
C LEU A 175 12.89 9.20 12.65
N GLY A 176 11.63 9.36 12.27
CA GLY A 176 10.53 8.58 12.81
C GLY A 176 10.56 7.09 12.46
N PRO A 177 9.61 6.31 12.99
CA PRO A 177 9.61 4.84 12.89
C PRO A 177 9.55 4.32 11.45
N VAL A 178 8.84 5.01 10.56
CA VAL A 178 8.89 4.71 9.12
C VAL A 178 10.18 5.29 8.56
N THR A 179 11.03 4.43 8.02
CA THR A 179 12.35 4.82 7.51
C THR A 179 12.28 5.83 6.37
N THR A 180 13.12 6.85 6.46
CA THR A 180 13.39 7.84 5.40
C THR A 180 14.67 7.51 4.61
N ILE A 181 15.28 6.35 4.90
CA ILE A 181 16.47 5.87 4.21
C ILE A 181 16.05 4.74 3.25
N TYR A 182 16.50 4.88 2.01
CA TYR A 182 16.32 3.88 0.96
C TYR A 182 17.27 2.70 1.17
N GLU A 183 16.71 1.50 1.29
CA GLU A 183 17.46 0.26 1.44
C GLU A 183 17.31 -0.57 0.16
N PRO A 184 18.30 -0.56 -0.75
CA PRO A 184 18.21 -1.32 -1.99
C PRO A 184 18.13 -2.82 -1.69
N SER A 185 17.15 -3.50 -2.28
CA SER A 185 17.08 -4.96 -2.31
C SER A 185 17.74 -5.47 -3.59
N PHE A 186 18.68 -6.42 -3.47
CA PHE A 186 19.29 -7.08 -4.62
C PHE A 186 18.45 -8.27 -5.08
N ASP A 187 18.06 -8.26 -6.36
CA ASP A 187 17.34 -9.36 -6.98
C ASP A 187 18.30 -10.48 -7.43
N TYR A 188 18.58 -11.43 -6.53
CA TYR A 188 19.44 -12.58 -6.83
C TYR A 188 18.97 -13.39 -8.03
N ALA A 189 17.65 -13.49 -8.24
CA ALA A 189 17.08 -14.19 -9.41
C ALA A 189 17.53 -13.56 -10.74
N LEU A 190 17.62 -12.23 -10.78
CA LEU A 190 18.12 -11.52 -11.96
C LEU A 190 19.60 -11.82 -12.18
N LEU A 191 20.42 -11.80 -11.12
CA LEU A 191 21.84 -12.13 -11.20
C LEU A 191 22.04 -13.55 -11.76
N PHE A 192 21.31 -14.54 -11.23
CA PHE A 192 21.38 -15.92 -11.73
C PHE A 192 20.91 -16.03 -13.19
N SER A 193 19.89 -15.29 -13.58
CA SER A 193 19.42 -15.23 -14.97
C SER A 193 20.51 -14.71 -15.91
N TRP A 194 21.19 -13.62 -15.53
CA TRP A 194 22.31 -13.06 -16.31
C TRP A 194 23.48 -14.04 -16.42
N LEU A 195 23.85 -14.73 -15.34
CA LEU A 195 24.89 -15.76 -15.38
C LEU A 195 24.49 -16.91 -16.29
N PHE A 196 23.24 -17.38 -16.22
CA PHE A 196 22.73 -18.44 -17.08
C PHE A 196 22.77 -18.03 -18.56
N ILE A 197 22.26 -16.85 -18.90
CA ILE A 197 22.29 -16.31 -20.27
C ILE A 197 23.74 -16.17 -20.75
N GLY A 198 24.64 -15.63 -19.93
CA GLY A 198 26.05 -15.48 -20.25
C GLY A 198 26.74 -16.81 -20.53
N LEU A 199 26.47 -17.85 -19.73
CA LEU A 199 27.00 -19.20 -19.93
C LEU A 199 26.51 -19.83 -21.25
N PHE A 200 25.22 -19.66 -21.58
CA PHE A 200 24.68 -20.17 -22.84
C PHE A 200 25.26 -19.43 -24.06
N ILE A 201 25.39 -18.10 -23.98
CA ILE A 201 26.05 -17.31 -25.02
C ILE A 201 27.49 -17.79 -25.20
N TYR A 202 28.24 -17.97 -24.11
CA TYR A 202 29.60 -18.47 -24.15
C TYR A 202 29.70 -19.85 -24.80
N TYR A 203 28.87 -20.81 -24.36
CA TYR A 203 28.84 -22.17 -24.91
C TYR A 203 28.56 -22.18 -26.41
N TYR A 204 27.58 -21.39 -26.88
CA TYR A 204 27.28 -21.32 -28.31
C TYR A 204 28.35 -20.57 -29.11
N ALA A 205 28.95 -19.53 -28.54
CA ALA A 205 30.01 -18.78 -29.20
C ALA A 205 31.26 -19.65 -29.43
N GLU A 206 31.59 -20.52 -28.47
CA GLU A 206 32.65 -21.53 -28.61
C GLU A 206 32.25 -22.60 -29.64
N LYS A 207 31.06 -23.20 -29.49
CA LYS A 207 30.57 -24.27 -30.38
C LYS A 207 30.51 -23.87 -31.84
N TYR A 208 30.12 -22.64 -32.15
CA TYR A 208 30.01 -22.14 -33.52
C TYR A 208 31.25 -21.38 -34.00
N ASN A 209 32.35 -21.36 -33.23
CA ASN A 209 33.54 -20.54 -33.53
C ASN A 209 33.18 -19.07 -33.84
N LEU A 210 32.10 -18.57 -33.24
CA LEU A 210 31.54 -17.25 -33.57
C LEU A 210 32.54 -16.13 -33.21
N LEU A 211 33.33 -16.35 -32.16
CA LEU A 211 34.35 -15.42 -31.68
C LEU A 211 35.48 -15.21 -32.69
N THR A 212 35.88 -16.24 -33.46
CA THR A 212 36.94 -16.10 -34.46
C THR A 212 36.43 -15.35 -35.69
N ILE A 213 35.19 -15.62 -36.10
CA ILE A 213 34.52 -14.92 -37.21
C ILE A 213 34.32 -13.43 -36.89
N ILE A 214 33.85 -13.11 -35.67
CA ILE A 214 33.68 -11.72 -35.21
C ILE A 214 35.04 -11.01 -35.14
N ARG A 215 36.07 -11.67 -34.62
CA ARG A 215 37.44 -11.11 -34.52
C ARG A 215 38.04 -10.82 -35.90
N GLN A 216 37.78 -11.67 -36.90
CA GLN A 216 38.23 -11.44 -38.28
C GLN A 216 37.52 -10.23 -38.93
N ARG A 217 36.23 -10.06 -38.69
CA ARG A 217 35.47 -8.90 -39.20
C ARG A 217 35.97 -7.57 -38.64
N PHE A 218 36.19 -7.51 -37.32
CA PHE A 218 36.71 -6.31 -36.67
C PHE A 218 38.14 -5.95 -37.10
N SER A 219 38.95 -6.93 -37.50
CA SER A 219 40.30 -6.67 -38.03
C SER A 219 40.31 -6.15 -39.48
N HIS A 220 39.17 -6.17 -40.17
CA HIS A 220 39.06 -5.76 -41.57
C HIS A 220 38.43 -4.36 -41.74
N GLU A 221 37.90 -3.78 -40.67
CA GLU A 221 37.33 -2.42 -40.60
C GLU A 221 38.31 -1.37 -40.02
N ASN A 222 39.47 -1.79 -39.49
CA ASN A 222 40.61 -0.94 -39.13
C ASN A 222 41.71 -1.05 -40.18
#